data_AF-A0A662D2F7-F1
#
_entry.id   AF-A0A662D2F7-F1
#
_cell.length_a   1.000
_cell.length_b   1.000
_cell.length_c   1.000
_cell.angle_alpha   90.00
_cell.angle_beta   90.00
_cell.angle_gamma   90.00
#
_symmetry.space_group_name_H-M   'P 1'
#
loop_
_entity.id
_entity.type
_entity.pdbx_description
1 polymer ?
#
loop_
_entity_poly.entity_id
_entity_poly.type
_entity_poly.pdbx_seq_one_letter_code
_entity_poly.pdbx_strand_id
1 'polypeptide(L)'
;MAMAVMVIIKGIQWLMTAATIYQFIVEESIQSVQMGIYICMQHNEYEEARKLLRYLESDLISGLWDFNRDWGWLAPHCSGAFRDFARATENSIKVYKELLGMS
;
A
#
# COMPACT_ATOMS: atom_id res chain seq x y z
N MET A 1 7.33 -26.39 -30.12
CA MET A 1 6.88 -24.98 -30.12
C MET A 1 5.77 -24.73 -29.08
N ALA A 2 4.67 -25.48 -29.08
CA ALA A 2 3.57 -25.31 -28.12
C ALA A 2 4.00 -25.41 -26.63
N MET A 3 4.90 -26.34 -26.30
CA MET A 3 5.40 -26.53 -24.94
C MET A 3 6.23 -25.35 -24.41
N ALA A 4 7.07 -24.75 -25.26
CA ALA A 4 7.88 -23.58 -24.90
C ALA A 4 7.00 -22.35 -24.64
N VAL A 5 5.98 -22.13 -25.48
CA VAL A 5 4.99 -21.06 -25.29
C VAL A 5 4.22 -21.26 -23.98
N MET A 6 3.84 -22.49 -23.64
CA MET A 6 3.13 -22.79 -22.40
C MET A 6 3.97 -22.51 -21.15
N VAL A 7 5.29 -22.79 -21.19
CA VAL A 7 6.21 -22.46 -20.09
C VAL A 7 6.31 -20.95 -19.89
N ILE A 8 6.42 -20.18 -20.99
CA ILE A 8 6.48 -18.71 -20.93
C ILE A 8 5.19 -18.13 -20.33
N ILE A 9 4.02 -18.59 -20.79
CA ILE A 9 2.72 -18.13 -20.25
C ILE A 9 2.62 -18.41 -18.75
N LYS A 10 3.02 -19.61 -18.30
CA LYS A 10 3.03 -19.94 -16.86
C LYS A 10 3.97 -19.05 -16.06
N GLY A 11 5.14 -18.72 -16.61
CA GLY A 11 6.08 -17.80 -15.98
C GLY A 11 5.48 -16.41 -15.78
N ILE A 12 4.82 -15.87 -16.81
CA ILE A 12 4.12 -14.58 -16.72
C ILE A 12 3.01 -14.63 -15.66
N GLN A 13 2.17 -15.66 -15.66
CA GLN A 13 1.10 -15.82 -14.67
C GLN A 13 1.62 -15.85 -13.22
N TRP A 14 2.78 -16.49 -13.01
CA TRP A 14 3.41 -16.53 -11.70
C TRP A 14 3.88 -15.14 -11.25
N LEU A 15 4.51 -14.37 -12.15
CA LEU A 15 4.91 -12.98 -11.87
C LEU A 15 3.71 -12.09 -11.57
N MET A 16 2.61 -12.24 -12.31
CA MET A 16 1.37 -11.49 -12.06
C MET A 16 0.80 -11.80 -10.66
N THR A 17 0.80 -13.08 -10.29
CA THR A 17 0.36 -13.54 -8.96
C THR A 17 1.24 -12.96 -7.86
N ALA A 18 2.56 -13.03 -8.03
CA ALA A 18 3.52 -12.50 -7.07
C ALA A 18 3.36 -10.98 -6.88
N ALA A 19 3.19 -10.23 -7.97
CA ALA A 19 2.95 -8.79 -7.91
C ALA A 19 1.65 -8.45 -7.16
N THR A 20 0.58 -9.21 -7.42
CA THR A 20 -0.71 -9.03 -6.74
C THR A 20 -0.62 -9.31 -5.24
N ILE A 21 0.06 -10.39 -4.85
CA ILE A 21 0.28 -10.75 -3.43
C ILE A 21 1.10 -9.67 -2.73
N TYR A 22 2.15 -9.16 -3.38
CA TYR A 22 2.97 -8.09 -2.82
C TYR A 22 2.11 -6.85 -2.51
N GLN A 23 1.30 -6.39 -3.47
CA GLN A 23 0.41 -5.24 -3.24
C GLN A 23 -0.55 -5.47 -2.08
N PHE A 24 -1.12 -6.68 -1.97
CA PHE A 24 -2.01 -7.04 -0.86
C PHE A 24 -1.31 -6.96 0.51
N ILE A 25 -0.08 -7.45 0.63
CA ILE A 25 0.71 -7.33 1.86
C ILE A 25 0.97 -5.87 2.23
N VAL A 26 1.23 -5.02 1.23
CA VAL A 26 1.42 -3.58 1.44
C VAL A 26 0.14 -2.91 1.93
N GLU A 27 -1.02 -3.27 1.37
CA GLU A 27 -2.33 -2.80 1.83
C GLU A 27 -2.60 -3.18 3.29
N GLU A 28 -2.41 -4.45 3.66
CA GLU A 28 -2.57 -4.93 5.03
C GLU A 28 -1.61 -4.21 6.00
N SER A 29 -0.39 -3.92 5.55
CA SER A 29 0.59 -3.16 6.34
C SER A 29 0.13 -1.72 6.57
N ILE A 30 -0.42 -1.07 5.54
CA ILE A 30 -1.00 0.30 5.64
C ILE A 30 -2.17 0.31 6.62
N GLN A 31 -3.11 -0.63 6.49
CA GLN A 31 -4.27 -0.72 7.37
C GLN A 31 -3.85 -1.01 8.82
N SER A 32 -2.83 -1.86 9.02
CA SER A 32 -2.25 -2.15 10.34
C SER A 32 -1.65 -0.90 11.00
N VAL A 33 -0.92 -0.09 10.24
CA VAL A 33 -0.36 1.17 10.75
C VAL A 33 -1.44 2.20 11.06
N GLN A 34 -2.47 2.32 10.20
CA GLN A 34 -3.62 3.20 10.46
C GLN A 34 -4.36 2.81 11.75
N MET A 35 -4.55 1.51 11.99
CA MET A 35 -5.13 1.01 13.24
C MET A 35 -4.22 1.34 14.44
N GLY A 36 -2.89 1.21 14.29
CA GLY A 36 -1.93 1.64 15.30
C GLY A 36 -2.04 3.13 15.64
N ILE A 37 -2.13 4.01 14.62
CA ILE A 37 -2.33 5.45 14.80
C ILE A 37 -3.62 5.72 15.58
N TYR A 38 -4.72 5.08 15.19
CA TYR A 38 -6.01 5.22 15.89
C TYR A 38 -5.89 4.83 17.37
N ILE A 39 -5.27 3.68 17.68
CA ILE A 39 -5.05 3.22 19.06
C ILE A 39 -4.19 4.23 19.83
N CYS A 40 -3.06 4.69 19.28
CA CYS A 40 -2.23 5.69 19.92
C CYS A 40 -3.03 6.95 20.27
N MET A 41 -3.87 7.43 19.35
CA MET A 41 -4.73 8.59 19.60
C MET A 41 -5.77 8.35 20.70
N GLN A 42 -6.39 7.16 20.76
CA GLN A 42 -7.33 6.81 21.83
C GLN A 42 -6.67 6.81 23.22
N HIS A 43 -5.37 6.54 23.28
CA HIS A 43 -4.58 6.54 24.51
C HIS A 43 -3.81 7.84 24.78
N ASN A 44 -4.04 8.90 23.99
CA ASN A 44 -3.31 10.18 24.05
C ASN A 44 -1.79 10.07 23.78
N GLU A 45 -1.33 8.99 23.14
CA GLU A 45 0.06 8.77 22.73
C GLU A 45 0.35 9.48 21.41
N TYR A 46 0.17 10.80 21.38
CA TYR A 46 0.21 11.60 20.14
C TYR A 46 1.58 11.60 19.45
N GLU A 47 2.67 11.55 20.21
CA GLU A 47 4.02 11.50 19.60
C GLU A 47 4.27 10.19 18.84
N GLU A 48 3.77 9.07 19.37
CA GLU A 48 3.85 7.77 18.68
C GLU A 48 2.93 7.76 17.45
N ALA A 49 1.72 8.32 17.56
CA ALA A 49 0.83 8.51 16.42
C ALA A 49 1.49 9.31 15.29
N ARG A 50 2.20 10.40 15.61
CA ARG A 50 2.96 11.21 14.65
C ARG A 50 4.11 10.44 14.00
N LYS A 51 4.82 9.58 14.75
CA LYS A 51 5.89 8.72 14.20
C LYS A 51 5.32 7.71 13.20
N LEU A 52 4.23 7.03 13.57
CA LEU A 52 3.55 6.09 12.69
C LEU A 52 3.01 6.77 11.44
N LEU A 53 2.46 7.98 11.56
CA LEU A 53 1.96 8.75 10.42
C LEU A 53 3.08 9.13 9.44
N ARG A 54 4.25 9.52 9.95
CA ARG A 54 5.43 9.78 9.10
C ARG A 54 5.87 8.53 8.35
N TYR A 55 6.02 7.41 9.06
CA TYR A 55 6.37 6.11 8.46
C TYR A 55 5.36 5.68 7.38
N LEU A 56 4.06 5.88 7.64
CA LEU A 56 3.01 5.55 6.69
C LEU A 56 3.15 6.33 5.37
N GLU A 57 3.46 7.63 5.44
CA GLU A 57 3.66 8.46 4.26
C GLU A 57 4.97 8.19 3.53
N SER A 58 6.10 8.20 4.26
CA SER A 58 7.44 8.13 3.66
C SER A 58 7.74 6.78 3.06
N ASP A 59 7.31 5.70 3.72
CA ASP A 59 7.75 4.36 3.37
C ASP A 59 6.63 3.59 2.67
N LEU A 60 5.47 3.46 3.32
CA LEU A 60 4.43 2.54 2.82
C LEU A 60 3.68 3.10 1.61
N ILE A 61 3.15 4.34 1.68
CA ILE A 61 2.39 4.91 0.57
C ILE A 61 3.30 5.25 -0.60
N SER A 62 4.46 5.86 -0.34
CA SER A 62 5.44 6.12 -1.40
C SER A 62 5.85 4.82 -2.10
N GLY A 63 6.14 3.78 -1.32
CA GLY A 63 6.49 2.46 -1.85
C GLY A 63 5.36 1.83 -2.68
N LEU A 64 4.10 1.97 -2.25
CA LEU A 64 2.95 1.49 -3.02
C LEU A 64 2.79 2.23 -4.36
N TRP A 65 3.01 3.54 -4.38
CA TRP A 65 2.99 4.34 -5.61
C TRP A 65 4.12 3.96 -6.56
N ASP A 66 5.34 3.82 -6.06
CA ASP A 66 6.50 3.42 -6.85
C ASP A 66 6.29 2.02 -7.44
N PHE A 67 5.80 1.08 -6.64
CA PHE A 67 5.48 -0.27 -7.13
C PHE A 67 4.37 -0.24 -8.19
N ASN A 68 3.29 0.51 -7.97
CA ASN A 68 2.20 0.61 -8.95
C ASN A 68 2.66 1.23 -10.26
N ARG A 69 3.56 2.22 -10.22
CA ARG A 69 4.11 2.86 -11.42
C ARG A 69 4.98 1.88 -12.21
N ASP A 70 5.88 1.17 -11.54
CA ASP A 70 6.92 0.39 -12.20
C ASP A 70 6.47 -1.05 -12.53
N TRP A 71 5.62 -1.63 -11.68
CA TRP A 71 5.22 -3.04 -11.72
C TRP A 71 3.70 -3.26 -11.76
N GLY A 72 2.88 -2.21 -11.63
CA GLY A 72 1.42 -2.34 -11.57
C GLY A 72 0.78 -2.95 -12.83
N TRP A 73 1.47 -2.89 -13.98
CA TRP A 73 1.03 -3.56 -15.21
C TRP A 73 1.06 -5.10 -15.13
N LEU A 74 1.83 -5.68 -14.19
CA LEU A 74 1.80 -7.11 -13.88
C LEU A 74 0.58 -7.52 -13.06
N ALA A 75 -0.12 -6.57 -12.42
CA ALA A 75 -1.33 -6.84 -11.66
C ALA A 75 -2.52 -6.04 -12.24
N PRO A 76 -2.89 -6.26 -13.52
CA PRO A 76 -3.83 -5.39 -14.24
C PRO A 76 -5.23 -5.39 -13.63
N HIS A 77 -5.65 -6.49 -12.98
CA HIS A 77 -6.95 -6.59 -12.32
C HIS A 77 -7.01 -5.82 -10.99
N CYS A 78 -5.85 -5.60 -10.35
CA CYS A 78 -5.78 -5.01 -9.02
C CYS A 78 -5.17 -3.60 -9.02
N SER A 79 -4.46 -3.19 -10.08
CA SER A 79 -3.77 -1.90 -10.14
C SER A 79 -4.71 -0.71 -9.94
N GLY A 80 -5.93 -0.78 -10.49
CA GLY A 80 -6.97 0.23 -10.27
C GLY A 80 -7.40 0.30 -8.81
N ALA A 81 -7.65 -0.86 -8.19
CA ALA A 81 -8.04 -0.95 -6.79
C ALA A 81 -6.95 -0.40 -5.86
N PHE A 82 -5.69 -0.77 -6.08
CA PHE A 82 -4.58 -0.27 -5.27
C PHE A 82 -4.31 1.22 -5.45
N ARG A 83 -4.53 1.77 -6.65
CA ARG A 83 -4.48 3.22 -6.86
C ARG A 83 -5.56 3.95 -6.07
N ASP A 84 -6.78 3.42 -6.11
CA ASP A 84 -7.91 4.03 -5.41
C ASP A 84 -7.76 3.87 -3.88
N PHE A 85 -7.22 2.74 -3.43
CA PHE A 85 -6.79 2.51 -2.05
C PHE A 85 -5.75 3.55 -1.60
N ALA A 86 -4.64 3.72 -2.35
CA ALA A 86 -3.60 4.69 -2.01
C ALA A 86 -4.17 6.12 -1.85
N ARG A 87 -5.07 6.53 -2.75
CA ARG A 87 -5.76 7.83 -2.67
C ARG A 87 -6.67 7.93 -1.44
N ALA A 88 -7.39 6.85 -1.10
CA ALA A 88 -8.21 6.81 0.10
C ALA A 88 -7.35 6.93 1.37
N THR A 89 -6.22 6.24 1.41
CA THR A 89 -5.24 6.31 2.51
C THR A 89 -4.66 7.72 2.64
N GLU A 90 -4.26 8.37 1.55
CA GLU A 90 -3.78 9.76 1.57
C GLU A 90 -4.81 10.73 2.15
N ASN A 91 -6.09 10.56 1.80
CA ASN A 91 -7.15 11.38 2.36
C ASN A 91 -7.36 11.09 3.86
N SER A 92 -7.28 9.83 4.29
CA SER A 92 -7.31 9.47 5.71
C SER A 92 -6.13 10.11 6.48
N ILE A 93 -4.95 10.15 5.89
CA ILE A 93 -3.76 10.76 6.50
C ILE A 93 -3.93 12.27 6.68
N LYS A 94 -4.53 12.96 5.71
CA LYS A 94 -4.84 14.40 5.86
C LYS A 94 -5.68 14.65 7.11
N VAL A 95 -6.69 13.83 7.35
CA VAL A 95 -7.51 13.93 8.57
C VAL A 95 -6.67 13.68 9.83
N TYR A 96 -5.83 12.64 9.85
CA TYR A 96 -4.93 12.40 10.98
C TYR A 96 -3.96 13.55 11.23
N LYS A 97 -3.41 14.15 10.17
CA LYS A 97 -2.53 15.31 10.25
C LYS A 97 -3.22 16.52 10.87
N GLU A 98 -4.43 16.83 10.42
CA GLU A 98 -5.25 17.90 10.99
C GLU A 98 -5.51 17.67 12.48
N LEU A 99 -5.92 16.45 12.86
CA LEU A 99 -6.17 16.09 14.27
C LEU A 99 -4.91 16.16 15.14
N LEU A 100 -3.73 15.90 14.58
CA LEU A 100 -2.46 15.91 15.30
C LEU A 100 -1.73 17.27 15.24
N GLY A 101 -2.28 18.27 14.53
CA GLY A 101 -1.66 19.58 14.34
C GLY A 101 -0.37 19.53 13.51
N MET A 102 -0.29 18.60 12.55
CA MET A 102 0.84 18.48 11.61
C MET A 102 0.44 19.15 10.29
N SER A 103 0.82 20.42 10.10
CA SER A 103 0.66 21.12 8.81
C SER A 103 1.84 20.86 7.89
#